data_AF-A0A3E3K4S8-F1
#
_entry.id   AF-A0A3E3K4S8-F1
#
_cell.length_a   1.000
_cell.length_b   1.000
_cell.length_c   1.000
_cell.angle_alpha   90.00
_cell.angle_beta   90.00
_cell.angle_gamma   90.00
#
_symmetry.space_group_name_H-M   'P 1'
#
loop_
_entity.id
_entity.type
_entity.pdbx_description
1 polymer ?
#
loop_
_entity_poly.entity_id
_entity_poly.type
_entity_poly.pdbx_seq_one_letter_code
_entity_poly.pdbx_strand_id
1 'polypeptide(L)'
;MIIEGNPIQKEAMDAFHKGDRTEGLRLQEEFAATFRREYREKDHCPCQKACRYHGNCKECVAIHRAHQEHVPNCMRPLINKKLKSLSELTEHTIANEIEPPKEILRKEFQK
;
A
#
# COMPACT_ATOMS: atom_id res chain seq x y z
N MET A 1 -0.90 3.66 -14.04
CA MET A 1 0.45 3.27 -13.63
C MET A 1 0.34 2.22 -12.54
N ILE A 2 1.34 1.35 -12.41
CA ILE A 2 1.42 0.42 -11.28
C ILE A 2 2.03 1.19 -10.10
N ILE A 3 1.38 1.16 -8.94
CA ILE A 3 1.91 1.77 -7.70
C ILE A 3 2.80 0.75 -6.98
N GLU A 4 2.25 -0.44 -6.71
CA GLU A 4 2.92 -1.49 -5.96
C GLU A 4 4.09 -2.08 -6.76
N GLY A 5 5.31 -1.92 -6.23
CA GLY A 5 6.51 -2.46 -6.87
C GLY A 5 6.86 -1.79 -8.19
N ASN A 6 6.47 -0.52 -8.37
CA ASN A 6 6.79 0.29 -9.53
C ASN A 6 8.30 0.22 -9.88
N PRO A 7 8.69 -0.07 -11.14
CA PRO A 7 10.09 -0.17 -11.54
C PRO A 7 10.92 1.08 -11.27
N ILE A 8 10.39 2.28 -11.52
CA ILE A 8 11.10 3.56 -11.30
C ILE A 8 11.46 3.73 -9.83
N GLN A 9 10.55 3.37 -8.91
CA GLN A 9 10.84 3.43 -7.48
C GLN A 9 11.86 2.39 -7.03
N LYS A 10 11.91 1.21 -7.67
CA LYS A 10 12.97 0.22 -7.39
C LYS A 10 14.33 0.71 -7.85
N GLU A 11 14.39 1.27 -9.05
CA GLU A 11 15.61 1.88 -9.59
C GLU A 11 16.08 3.07 -8.73
N ALA A 12 15.14 3.89 -8.23
CA ALA A 12 15.45 4.95 -7.28
C ALA A 12 16.12 4.42 -6.00
N MET A 13 15.60 3.31 -5.46
CA MET A 13 16.22 2.64 -4.30
C MET A 13 17.59 2.07 -4.62
N ASP A 14 17.79 1.49 -5.81
CA ASP A 14 19.10 1.01 -6.25
C ASP A 14 20.12 2.14 -6.38
N ALA A 15 19.71 3.32 -6.87
CA ALA A 15 20.55 4.52 -6.89
C ALA A 15 20.94 4.98 -5.48
N PHE A 16 19.99 5.02 -4.54
CA PHE A 16 20.28 5.34 -3.14
C PHE A 16 21.25 4.35 -2.49
N HIS A 17 21.09 3.04 -2.74
CA HIS A 17 22.01 2.02 -2.21
C HIS A 17 23.43 2.16 -2.78
N LYS A 18 23.59 2.70 -3.99
CA LYS A 18 24.87 3.03 -4.60
C LYS A 18 25.45 4.38 -4.15
N GLY A 19 24.71 5.14 -3.33
CA GLY A 19 25.10 6.46 -2.84
C GLY A 19 24.75 7.61 -3.78
N ASP A 20 24.12 7.35 -4.93
CA ASP A 20 23.68 8.38 -5.86
C ASP A 20 22.33 8.98 -5.43
N ARG A 21 22.40 9.93 -4.51
CA ARG A 21 21.21 10.60 -3.97
C ARG A 21 20.51 11.49 -5.01
N THR A 22 21.25 12.08 -5.94
CA THR A 22 20.70 12.98 -6.95
C THR A 22 19.81 12.20 -7.91
N GLU A 23 20.30 11.07 -8.41
CA GLU A 23 19.52 10.21 -9.30
C GLU A 23 18.32 9.57 -8.59
N GLY A 24 18.52 9.09 -7.35
CA GLY A 24 17.43 8.56 -6.54
C GLY A 24 16.29 9.56 -6.34
N LEU A 25 16.60 10.83 -6.05
CA LEU A 25 15.59 11.89 -5.91
C LEU A 25 14.92 12.24 -7.24
N ARG A 26 15.67 12.26 -8.35
CA ARG A 26 15.13 12.52 -9.69
C ARG A 26 14.07 11.46 -10.07
N LEU A 27 14.39 10.18 -9.88
CA LEU A 27 13.48 9.06 -10.14
C LEU A 27 12.28 9.08 -9.20
N GLN A 28 12.47 9.46 -7.94
CA GLN A 28 11.35 9.63 -7.01
C GLN A 28 10.37 10.70 -7.44
N GLU A 29 10.86 11.86 -7.87
CA GLU A 29 10.02 12.94 -8.35
C GLU A 29 9.33 12.59 -9.68
N GLU A 30 10.01 11.87 -10.57
CA GLU A 30 9.42 11.37 -11.83
C GLU A 30 8.19 10.48 -11.58
N PHE A 31 8.31 9.53 -10.65
CA PHE A 31 7.19 8.71 -10.21
C PHE A 31 6.08 9.55 -9.57
N ALA A 32 6.43 10.45 -8.63
CA ALA A 32 5.46 11.25 -7.91
C ALA A 32 4.69 12.20 -8.85
N ALA A 33 5.37 12.81 -9.83
CA ALA A 33 4.75 13.65 -10.83
C ALA A 33 3.79 12.85 -11.73
N THR A 34 4.18 11.65 -12.15
CA THR A 34 3.32 10.76 -12.92
C THR A 34 2.08 10.36 -12.12
N PHE A 35 2.25 10.00 -10.86
CA PHE A 35 1.16 9.68 -9.93
C PHE A 35 0.18 10.85 -9.78
N ARG A 36 0.67 12.06 -9.50
CA ARG A 36 -0.17 13.26 -9.35
C ARG A 36 -0.93 13.59 -10.62
N ARG A 37 -0.33 13.40 -11.80
CA ARG A 37 -0.99 13.63 -13.09
C ARG A 37 -2.08 12.59 -13.34
N GLU A 38 -1.73 11.32 -13.16
CA GLU A 38 -2.61 10.21 -13.51
C GLU A 38 -3.82 10.11 -12.58
N TYR A 39 -3.63 10.31 -11.27
CA TYR A 39 -4.67 10.16 -10.24
C TYR A 39 -5.25 11.49 -9.78
N ARG A 40 -5.17 12.55 -10.60
CA ARG A 40 -5.72 13.87 -10.28
C ARG A 40 -7.23 13.82 -10.02
N GLU A 41 -7.96 13.05 -10.83
CA GLU A 41 -9.43 13.01 -10.85
C GLU A 41 -9.98 11.59 -10.66
N LYS A 42 -9.12 10.62 -10.35
CA LYS A 42 -9.52 9.22 -10.18
C LYS A 42 -8.97 8.64 -8.88
N ASP A 43 -9.75 7.76 -8.26
CA ASP A 43 -9.32 7.05 -7.07
C ASP A 43 -8.20 6.06 -7.41
N HIS A 44 -7.22 5.97 -6.52
CA HIS A 44 -6.13 4.99 -6.57
C HIS A 44 -6.21 4.00 -5.40
N CYS A 45 -7.16 4.18 -4.48
CA CYS A 45 -7.27 3.37 -3.29
C CYS A 45 -7.84 1.98 -3.64
N PRO A 46 -7.19 0.88 -3.22
CA PRO A 46 -7.72 -0.47 -3.40
C PRO A 46 -8.77 -0.85 -2.32
N CYS A 47 -9.19 0.10 -1.48
CA CYS A 47 -10.14 -0.16 -0.41
C CYS A 47 -11.52 -0.48 -0.99
N GLN A 48 -12.20 -1.50 -0.45
CA GLN A 48 -13.56 -1.90 -0.85
C GLN A 48 -14.63 -1.41 0.13
N LYS A 49 -14.23 -0.65 1.16
CA LYS A 49 -15.12 -0.12 2.20
C LYS A 49 -15.75 1.19 1.76
N ALA A 50 -17.01 1.43 2.13
CA ALA A 50 -17.68 2.70 1.88
C ALA A 50 -17.01 3.79 2.73
N CYS A 51 -16.12 4.58 2.15
CA CYS A 51 -15.32 5.56 2.89
C CYS A 51 -15.14 6.83 2.07
N ARG A 52 -15.41 7.98 2.69
CA ARG A 52 -15.30 9.31 2.08
C ARG A 52 -13.86 9.79 1.87
N TYR A 53 -12.88 9.11 2.46
CA TYR A 53 -11.46 9.50 2.44
C TYR A 53 -10.65 8.80 1.34
N HIS A 54 -11.33 8.10 0.43
CA HIS A 54 -10.70 7.51 -0.75
C HIS A 54 -9.96 8.57 -1.57
N GLY A 55 -8.83 8.19 -2.14
CA GLY A 55 -7.91 9.11 -2.83
C GLY A 55 -7.18 10.13 -1.92
N ASN A 56 -7.56 10.29 -0.65
CA ASN A 56 -6.91 11.21 0.29
C ASN A 56 -6.00 10.46 1.26
N CYS A 57 -4.76 10.18 0.81
CA CYS A 57 -3.77 9.43 1.59
C CYS A 57 -3.48 10.05 2.96
N LYS A 58 -3.42 11.38 3.08
CA LYS A 58 -3.04 12.07 4.32
C LYS A 58 -4.08 11.83 5.42
N GLU A 59 -5.35 12.04 5.11
CA GLU A 59 -6.44 11.82 6.06
C GLU A 59 -6.64 10.34 6.35
N CYS A 60 -6.60 9.48 5.32
CA CYS A 60 -6.71 8.03 5.49
C CYS A 60 -5.65 7.50 6.47
N VAL A 61 -4.38 7.87 6.28
CA VAL A 61 -3.29 7.46 7.19
C VAL A 61 -3.47 8.05 8.59
N ALA A 62 -3.88 9.33 8.71
CA ALA A 62 -4.09 9.95 10.02
C ALA A 62 -5.19 9.22 10.83
N ILE A 63 -6.30 8.88 10.19
CA ILE A 63 -7.41 8.16 10.82
C ILE A 63 -6.97 6.77 11.28
N HIS A 64 -6.32 5.98 10.41
CA HIS A 64 -5.82 4.64 10.74
C HIS A 64 -4.77 4.67 11.87
N ARG A 65 -3.93 5.70 11.90
CA ARG A 65 -2.99 5.91 13.02
C ARG A 65 -3.68 6.29 14.32
N ALA A 66 -4.80 7.01 14.26
CA ALA A 66 -5.53 7.45 15.44
C ALA A 66 -6.24 6.28 16.13
N HIS A 67 -6.95 5.44 15.38
CA HIS A 67 -7.70 4.31 15.97
C HIS A 67 -6.85 3.05 16.19
N GLN A 68 -5.69 2.92 15.53
CA GLN A 68 -4.71 1.82 15.69
C GLN A 68 -5.24 0.38 15.47
N GLU A 69 -6.51 0.19 15.13
CA GLU A 69 -7.07 -1.14 14.90
C GLU A 69 -6.42 -1.88 13.72
N HIS A 70 -6.12 -1.16 12.62
CA HIS A 70 -5.50 -1.75 11.45
C HIS A 70 -4.90 -0.70 10.51
N VAL A 71 -4.03 -1.16 9.61
CA VAL A 71 -3.43 -0.35 8.54
C VAL A 71 -4.40 -0.11 7.37
N PRO A 72 -4.20 0.96 6.56
CA PRO A 72 -4.93 1.18 5.31
C PRO A 72 -4.78 0.00 4.33
N ASN A 73 -5.81 -0.27 3.52
CA ASN A 73 -5.78 -1.37 2.54
C ASN A 73 -4.61 -1.28 1.55
N CYS A 74 -4.19 -0.08 1.14
CA CYS A 74 -3.04 0.11 0.25
C CYS A 74 -1.69 -0.33 0.86
N MET A 75 -1.58 -0.41 2.18
CA MET A 75 -0.36 -0.89 2.85
C MET A 75 -0.35 -2.40 3.10
N ARG A 76 -1.53 -3.04 3.08
CA ARG A 76 -1.67 -4.48 3.37
C ARG A 76 -0.83 -5.36 2.43
N PRO A 77 -0.76 -5.15 1.09
CA PRO A 77 0.07 -6.00 0.23
C PRO A 77 1.55 -6.02 0.61
N LEU A 78 2.12 -4.86 0.95
CA LEU A 78 3.52 -4.74 1.38
C LEU A 78 3.77 -5.52 2.69
N ILE A 79 2.90 -5.32 3.67
CA ILE A 79 2.99 -5.97 4.99
C ILE A 79 2.77 -7.47 4.85
N ASN A 80 1.75 -7.90 4.12
CA ASN A 80 1.46 -9.30 3.87
C ASN A 80 2.61 -10.02 3.17
N LYS A 81 3.35 -9.35 2.28
CA LYS A 81 4.57 -9.94 1.69
C LYS A 81 5.63 -10.24 2.76
N LYS A 82 5.81 -9.35 3.74
CA LYS A 82 6.75 -9.56 4.86
C LYS A 82 6.25 -10.63 5.82
N LEU A 83 4.97 -10.60 6.18
CA LEU A 83 4.34 -11.61 7.04
C LEU A 83 4.39 -12.99 6.39
N LYS A 84 4.18 -13.08 5.07
CA LYS A 84 4.31 -14.34 4.33
C LYS A 84 5.72 -14.92 4.49
N SER A 85 6.76 -14.13 4.23
CA SER A 85 8.15 -14.58 4.44
C SER A 85 8.43 -15.00 5.88
N LEU A 86 7.84 -14.34 6.88
CA LEU A 86 7.98 -14.75 8.28
C LEU A 86 7.27 -16.07 8.57
N SER A 87 6.06 -16.25 8.03
CA SER A 87 5.26 -17.46 8.23
C SER A 87 5.87 -18.72 7.60
N GLU A 88 6.80 -18.56 6.65
CA GLU A 88 7.57 -19.69 6.09
C GLU A 88 8.37 -20.44 7.18
N LEU A 89 8.72 -19.79 8.30
CA LEU A 89 9.42 -20.42 9.43
C LEU A 89 8.64 -21.56 10.09
N THR A 90 7.32 -21.58 9.95
CA THR A 90 6.45 -22.63 10.49
C THR A 90 5.62 -23.30 9.42
N GLU A 91 6.09 -23.29 8.16
CA GLU A 91 5.34 -23.84 7.01
C GLU A 91 3.91 -23.27 6.93
N HIS A 92 3.75 -22.00 7.31
CA HIS A 92 2.49 -21.27 7.35
C HIS A 92 1.44 -21.78 8.34
N THR A 93 1.78 -22.63 9.32
CA THR A 93 0.82 -23.16 10.31
C THR A 93 0.06 -22.07 11.07
N ILE A 94 0.66 -20.89 11.27
CA ILE A 94 0.02 -19.72 11.90
C ILE A 94 -1.27 -19.30 11.21
N ALA A 95 -1.44 -19.57 9.91
CA ALA A 95 -2.67 -19.25 9.19
C ALA A 95 -3.88 -20.05 9.70
N ASN A 96 -3.66 -21.22 10.31
CA ASN A 96 -4.72 -22.04 10.90
C ASN A 96 -5.22 -21.47 12.24
N GLU A 97 -4.49 -20.53 12.83
CA GLU A 97 -4.79 -19.94 14.15
C GLU A 97 -5.40 -18.53 14.04
N ILE A 98 -5.50 -17.98 12.83
CA ILE A 98 -5.97 -16.61 12.59
C ILE A 98 -7.35 -16.63 11.93
N GLU A 99 -8.33 -16.02 12.58
CA GLU A 99 -9.65 -15.79 12.01
C GLU A 99 -9.76 -14.36 11.46
N PRO A 100 -10.18 -14.16 10.20
CA PRO A 100 -10.42 -12.83 9.67
C PRO A 100 -11.64 -12.19 10.36
N PRO A 101 -11.59 -10.87 10.65
CA PRO A 101 -12.72 -10.19 11.25
C PRO A 101 -13.91 -10.13 10.29
N LYS A 102 -15.13 -9.99 10.84
CA LYS A 102 -16.33 -9.74 10.03
C LYS A 102 -16.23 -8.36 9.38
N GLU A 103 -16.29 -8.34 8.06
CA GLU A 103 -16.03 -7.15 7.27
C GLU A 103 -17.31 -6.62 6.59
N ILE A 104 -17.65 -5.34 6.82
CA ILE A 104 -18.78 -4.68 6.11
C ILE A 104 -18.25 -4.00 4.84
N LEU A 105 -18.51 -4.57 3.67
CA LEU A 105 -18.04 -4.05 2.36
C LEU A 105 -19.09 -3.14 1.69
N ARG A 106 -18.71 -2.41 0.62
CA ARG A 106 -19.70 -1.76 -0.26
C ARG A 106 -20.54 -2.80 -0.99
N LYS A 107 -21.74 -2.41 -1.44
CA LYS A 107 -22.72 -3.31 -2.08
C LYS A 107 -22.15 -4.06 -3.28
N GLU A 108 -21.36 -3.39 -4.12
CA GLU A 108 -20.74 -3.98 -5.31
C GLU A 108 -19.70 -5.07 -5.00
N PHE A 109 -19.25 -5.19 -3.73
CA PHE A 109 -18.31 -6.21 -3.26
C PHE A 109 -18.95 -7.25 -2.32
N GLN A 110 -20.25 -7.13 -2.02
CA GLN A 110 -21.00 -8.13 -1.26
C GLN A 110 -21.50 -9.20 -2.24
N LYS A 111 -21.10 -10.46 -2.04
CA LYS A 111 -21.54 -11.61 -2.84
C LYS A 111 -22.86 -12.17 -2.33
#